data_AF-F2JYJ5-F1
#
_entry.id   AF-F2JYJ5-F1
#
_cell.length_a   1.000
_cell.length_b   1.000
_cell.length_c   1.000
_cell.angle_alpha   90.00
_cell.angle_beta   90.00
_cell.angle_gamma   90.00
#
_symmetry.space_group_name_H-M   'P 1'
#
loop_
_entity.id
_entity.type
_entity.pdbx_description
1 polymer ?
#
loop_
_entity_poly.entity_id
_entity_poly.type
_entity_poly.pdbx_seq_one_letter_code
_entity_poly.pdbx_strand_id
1 'polypeptide(L)'
;MTLTLVISIVIIIGLSVLALLTTLWSKKAAKARASNGLEGLKQLIGIIKLIQQHRGLHSAFLNGKADYKAKLSSLETDIQHRFTVLQQFEETHSYKQGFGTKALQLRWQRLIQTHLQSSNESFRAHSGAISRLLDTLWDVADKFGLTTHPDEKIRELAAQFVRNIPELTESIGQIRALSVQAASHHELSADKKLQLLYTLSRIESRLVGLDQYYSEKSLKHIASFIGVIRQGTENQSLGDQDPDTLFKEATSVIDQLYEGVLKGFSTLHEKVLS
;
A
#
# COMPACT_ATOMS: atom_id res chain seq x y z
N MET A 1 22.13 62.50 1.63
CA MET A 1 22.55 61.23 2.26
C MET A 1 21.44 60.60 3.11
N THR A 2 20.59 61.38 3.79
CA THR A 2 19.47 60.88 4.61
C THR A 2 18.32 60.28 3.79
N LEU A 3 17.92 60.92 2.68
CA LEU A 3 16.81 60.44 1.84
C LEU A 3 17.09 59.06 1.20
N THR A 4 18.31 58.85 0.68
CA THR A 4 18.73 57.57 0.09
C THR A 4 18.74 56.45 1.12
N LEU A 5 19.20 56.74 2.35
CA LEU A 5 19.19 55.79 3.46
C LEU A 5 17.75 55.38 3.84
N VAL A 6 16.83 56.35 3.93
CA VAL A 6 15.41 56.09 4.21
C VAL A 6 14.77 55.23 3.12
N ILE A 7 15.02 55.53 1.84
CA ILE A 7 14.52 54.74 0.71
C ILE A 7 15.06 53.30 0.79
N SER A 8 16.36 53.11 1.03
CA SER A 8 16.96 51.78 1.16
C SER A 8 16.35 50.99 2.33
N ILE A 9 16.12 51.62 3.49
CA ILE A 9 15.48 50.97 4.65
C ILE A 9 14.05 50.54 4.31
N VAL A 10 13.25 51.40 3.68
CA VAL A 10 11.87 51.08 3.27
C VAL A 10 11.85 49.90 2.28
N ILE A 11 12.77 49.88 1.32
CA ILE A 11 12.89 48.76 0.37
C ILE A 11 13.27 47.46 1.11
N ILE A 12 14.25 47.50 2.01
CA ILE A 12 14.66 46.31 2.78
C ILE A 12 13.52 45.77 3.63
N ILE A 13 12.77 46.64 4.31
CA ILE A 13 11.60 46.25 5.10
C ILE A 13 10.52 45.65 4.17
N GLY A 14 10.23 46.30 3.05
CA GLY A 14 9.26 45.81 2.07
C GLY A 14 9.61 44.43 1.52
N LEU A 15 10.87 44.20 1.15
CA LEU A 15 11.36 42.90 0.70
C LEU A 15 11.31 41.84 1.81
N SER A 16 11.62 42.21 3.05
CA SER A 16 11.58 41.30 4.20
C SER A 16 10.15 40.87 4.52
N VAL A 17 9.19 41.81 4.47
CA VAL A 17 7.76 41.51 4.63
C VAL A 17 7.25 40.62 3.50
N LEU A 18 7.63 40.91 2.25
CA LEU A 18 7.26 40.08 1.11
C LEU A 18 7.82 38.65 1.25
N ALA A 19 9.08 38.49 1.65
CA ALA A 19 9.69 37.19 1.91
C ALA A 19 8.99 36.42 3.05
N LEU A 20 8.60 37.12 4.13
CA LEU A 20 7.84 36.51 5.20
C LEU A 20 6.46 36.03 4.72
N LEU A 21 5.75 36.85 3.95
CA LEU A 21 4.45 36.48 3.40
C LEU A 21 4.58 35.27 2.46
N THR A 22 5.54 35.27 1.53
CA THR A 22 5.72 34.14 0.61
C THR A 22 6.09 32.85 1.33
N THR A 23 6.92 32.91 2.38
CA THR A 23 7.27 31.73 3.19
C THR A 23 6.10 31.20 4.02
N LEU A 24 5.26 32.06 4.59
CA LEU A 24 4.06 31.62 5.30
C LEU A 24 3.04 30.98 4.35
N TRP A 25 2.84 31.57 3.18
CA TRP A 25 1.95 31.04 2.15
C TRP A 25 2.45 29.69 1.60
N SER A 26 3.75 29.58 1.31
CA SER A 26 4.33 28.33 0.82
C SER A 26 4.24 27.21 1.85
N LYS A 27 4.49 27.49 3.13
CA LYS A 27 4.30 26.52 4.23
C LYS A 27 2.85 26.05 4.33
N LYS A 28 1.89 26.97 4.30
CA LYS A 28 0.45 26.63 4.35
C LYS A 28 0.04 25.79 3.13
N ALA A 29 0.51 26.15 1.94
CA ALA A 29 0.24 25.39 0.72
C ALA A 29 0.87 24.00 0.75
N ALA A 30 2.12 23.87 1.23
CA ALA A 30 2.81 22.58 1.37
C ALA A 30 2.08 21.65 2.33
N LYS A 31 1.61 22.17 3.47
CA LYS A 31 0.82 21.45 4.46
C LYS A 31 -0.51 20.95 3.91
N ALA A 32 -1.27 21.83 3.22
CA ALA A 32 -2.51 21.44 2.56
C ALA A 32 -2.27 20.40 1.45
N ARG A 33 -1.17 20.53 0.69
CA ARG A 33 -0.76 19.56 -0.32
C ARG A 33 -0.47 18.20 0.32
N ALA A 34 0.41 18.13 1.33
CA ALA A 34 0.77 16.89 2.00
C ALA A 34 -0.45 16.19 2.65
N SER A 35 -1.33 16.95 3.31
CA SER A 35 -2.59 16.44 3.88
C SER A 35 -3.49 15.82 2.80
N ASN A 36 -3.71 16.51 1.68
CA ASN A 36 -4.47 15.96 0.55
C ASN A 36 -3.80 14.73 -0.08
N GLY A 37 -2.46 14.70 -0.12
CA GLY A 37 -1.70 13.53 -0.55
C GLY A 37 -2.00 12.30 0.30
N LEU A 38 -2.05 12.46 1.63
CA LEU A 38 -2.40 11.39 2.56
C LEU A 38 -3.83 10.87 2.36
N GLU A 39 -4.80 11.75 2.09
CA GLU A 39 -6.18 11.32 1.78
C GLU A 39 -6.24 10.47 0.50
N GLY A 40 -5.55 10.87 -0.57
CA GLY A 40 -5.49 10.04 -1.77
C GLY A 40 -4.71 8.73 -1.59
N LEU A 41 -3.64 8.74 -0.78
CA LEU A 41 -2.90 7.53 -0.41
C LEU A 41 -3.77 6.52 0.35
N LYS A 42 -4.65 7.00 1.27
CA LYS A 42 -5.64 6.15 1.95
C LYS A 42 -6.56 5.45 0.93
N GLN A 43 -7.02 6.17 -0.10
CA GLN A 43 -7.86 5.57 -1.15
C GLN A 43 -7.10 4.52 -1.97
N LEU A 44 -5.85 4.81 -2.35
CA LEU A 44 -5.00 3.85 -3.07
C LEU A 44 -4.73 2.58 -2.26
N ILE A 45 -4.46 2.70 -0.97
CA ILE A 45 -4.33 1.54 -0.06
C ILE A 45 -5.63 0.72 -0.02
N GLY A 46 -6.79 1.39 0.03
CA GLY A 46 -8.09 0.71 -0.04
C GLY A 46 -8.29 -0.05 -1.36
N ILE A 47 -7.89 0.54 -2.49
CA ILE A 47 -7.93 -0.11 -3.81
C ILE A 47 -7.02 -1.33 -3.84
N ILE A 48 -5.78 -1.22 -3.32
CA ILE A 48 -4.84 -2.34 -3.25
C ILE A 48 -5.43 -3.49 -2.43
N LYS A 49 -6.02 -3.20 -1.26
CA LYS A 49 -6.66 -4.21 -0.41
C LYS A 49 -7.76 -4.97 -1.16
N LEU A 50 -8.62 -4.26 -1.89
CA LEU A 50 -9.69 -4.90 -2.67
C LEU A 50 -9.13 -5.73 -3.85
N ILE A 51 -8.09 -5.26 -4.54
CA ILE A 51 -7.46 -6.02 -5.63
C ILE A 51 -6.76 -7.29 -5.09
N GLN A 52 -6.17 -7.23 -3.90
CA GLN A 52 -5.63 -8.41 -3.21
C GLN A 52 -6.72 -9.44 -2.85
N GLN A 53 -7.90 -8.97 -2.43
CA GLN A 53 -9.06 -9.84 -2.20
C GLN A 53 -9.56 -10.45 -3.52
N HIS A 54 -9.64 -9.64 -4.57
CA HIS A 54 -10.02 -10.10 -5.90
C HIS A 54 -9.06 -11.17 -6.42
N ARG A 55 -7.74 -10.98 -6.29
CA ARG A 55 -6.72 -12.00 -6.63
C ARG A 55 -7.03 -13.36 -5.99
N GLY A 56 -7.34 -13.36 -4.69
CA GLY A 56 -7.63 -14.57 -3.94
C GLY A 56 -8.89 -15.27 -4.44
N LEU A 57 -9.99 -14.53 -4.58
CA LEU A 57 -11.27 -15.06 -5.06
C LEU A 57 -11.21 -15.52 -6.51
N HIS A 58 -10.49 -14.79 -7.38
CA HIS A 58 -10.39 -15.11 -8.80
C HIS A 58 -9.55 -16.38 -9.01
N SER A 59 -8.50 -16.57 -8.21
CA SER A 59 -7.72 -17.81 -8.22
C SER A 59 -8.58 -19.01 -7.79
N ALA A 60 -9.39 -18.85 -6.75
CA ALA A 60 -10.31 -19.90 -6.30
C ALA A 60 -11.45 -20.18 -7.31
N PHE A 61 -11.97 -19.15 -7.97
CA PHE A 61 -12.96 -19.27 -9.04
C PHE A 61 -12.41 -20.09 -10.22
N LEU A 62 -11.18 -19.81 -10.67
CA LEU A 62 -10.50 -20.57 -11.72
C LEU A 62 -10.20 -22.02 -11.32
N ASN A 63 -10.13 -22.32 -10.02
CA ASN A 63 -9.99 -23.68 -9.49
C ASN A 63 -11.36 -24.35 -9.21
N GLY A 64 -12.46 -23.83 -9.77
CA GLY A 64 -13.77 -24.48 -9.76
C GLY A 64 -14.76 -24.01 -8.70
N LYS A 65 -14.43 -23.00 -7.87
CA LYS A 65 -15.37 -22.39 -6.92
C LYS A 65 -16.30 -21.39 -7.61
N ALA A 66 -17.21 -21.89 -8.44
CA ALA A 66 -18.10 -21.07 -9.28
C ALA A 66 -18.95 -20.05 -8.49
N ASP A 67 -19.32 -20.37 -7.25
CA ASP A 67 -20.09 -19.50 -6.35
C ASP A 67 -19.39 -18.18 -6.00
N TYR A 68 -18.09 -18.05 -6.29
CA TYR A 68 -17.34 -16.82 -6.06
C TYR A 68 -17.57 -15.76 -7.13
N LYS A 69 -18.23 -16.09 -8.25
CA LYS A 69 -18.53 -15.13 -9.33
C LYS A 69 -19.27 -13.89 -8.83
N ALA A 70 -20.29 -14.07 -7.99
CA ALA A 70 -21.06 -12.95 -7.43
C ALA A 70 -20.19 -12.05 -6.52
N LYS A 71 -19.30 -12.67 -5.72
CA LYS A 71 -18.36 -11.94 -4.85
C LYS A 71 -17.33 -11.15 -5.67
N LEU A 72 -16.85 -11.72 -6.78
CA LEU A 72 -15.94 -11.03 -7.70
C LEU A 72 -16.60 -9.80 -8.31
N SER A 73 -17.82 -9.92 -8.85
CA SER A 73 -18.55 -8.78 -9.41
C SER A 73 -18.83 -7.68 -8.37
N SER A 74 -19.09 -8.05 -7.11
CA SER A 74 -19.19 -7.09 -6.01
C SER A 74 -17.88 -6.34 -5.79
N LEU A 75 -16.74 -7.06 -5.71
CA LEU A 75 -15.43 -6.43 -5.54
C LEU A 75 -15.05 -5.54 -6.72
N GLU A 76 -15.34 -5.96 -7.95
CA GLU A 76 -15.11 -5.13 -9.16
C GLU A 76 -15.89 -3.81 -9.07
N THR A 77 -17.13 -3.85 -8.58
CA THR A 77 -17.96 -2.66 -8.34
C THR A 77 -17.36 -1.77 -7.26
N ASP A 78 -16.92 -2.34 -6.13
CA ASP A 78 -16.30 -1.59 -5.04
C ASP A 78 -14.98 -0.93 -5.46
N ILE A 79 -14.16 -1.65 -6.24
CA ILE A 79 -12.89 -1.13 -6.79
C ILE A 79 -13.18 0.01 -7.76
N GLN A 80 -14.15 -0.17 -8.66
CA GLN A 80 -14.56 0.87 -9.61
C GLN A 80 -15.10 2.11 -8.90
N HIS A 81 -15.89 1.95 -7.84
CA HIS A 81 -16.37 3.06 -7.02
C HIS A 81 -15.21 3.83 -6.38
N ARG A 82 -14.21 3.14 -5.80
CA ARG A 82 -13.03 3.80 -5.23
C ARG A 82 -12.20 4.55 -6.26
N PHE A 83 -12.06 4.03 -7.48
CA PHE A 83 -11.41 4.76 -8.56
C PHE A 83 -12.18 6.04 -8.92
N THR A 84 -13.51 5.98 -9.00
CA THR A 84 -14.35 7.17 -9.24
C THR A 84 -14.17 8.22 -8.14
N VAL A 85 -14.19 7.80 -6.86
CA VAL A 85 -13.98 8.70 -5.72
C VAL A 85 -12.59 9.36 -5.78
N LEU A 86 -11.54 8.60 -6.07
CA LEU A 86 -10.19 9.15 -6.19
C LEU A 86 -10.05 10.10 -7.40
N GLN A 87 -10.73 9.81 -8.51
CA GLN A 87 -10.75 10.70 -9.67
C GLN A 87 -11.47 12.02 -9.35
N GLN A 88 -12.63 11.95 -8.68
CA GLN A 88 -13.36 13.15 -8.25
C GLN A 88 -12.54 13.98 -7.25
N PHE A 89 -11.77 13.31 -6.38
CA PHE A 89 -10.85 13.97 -5.47
C PHE A 89 -9.73 14.72 -6.23
N GLU A 90 -9.14 14.12 -7.26
CA GLU A 90 -8.16 14.77 -8.14
C GLU A 90 -8.74 16.02 -8.82
N GLU A 91 -9.95 15.91 -9.34
CA GLU A 91 -10.63 16.99 -10.07
C GLU A 91 -10.98 18.15 -9.13
N THR A 92 -11.58 17.87 -7.97
CA THR A 92 -11.96 18.87 -6.95
C THR A 92 -10.76 19.70 -6.49
N HIS A 93 -9.60 19.07 -6.30
CA HIS A 93 -8.39 19.74 -5.81
C HIS A 93 -7.45 20.22 -6.93
N SER A 94 -7.86 20.11 -8.20
CA SER A 94 -7.05 20.48 -9.36
C SER A 94 -5.69 19.78 -9.46
N TYR A 95 -5.56 18.57 -8.88
CA TYR A 95 -4.36 17.74 -8.98
C TYR A 95 -4.35 16.95 -10.29
N LYS A 96 -4.23 17.65 -11.44
CA LYS A 96 -4.18 17.02 -12.77
C LYS A 96 -3.08 15.93 -12.79
N GLN A 97 -3.50 14.67 -12.82
CA GLN A 97 -2.64 13.47 -12.74
C GLN A 97 -1.73 13.39 -11.50
N GLY A 98 -2.19 13.93 -10.35
CA GLY A 98 -1.46 13.84 -9.08
C GLY A 98 -1.26 12.38 -8.64
N PHE A 99 -2.31 11.58 -8.74
CA PHE A 99 -2.35 10.16 -8.38
C PHE A 99 -2.34 9.22 -9.60
N GLY A 100 -2.56 9.77 -10.81
CA GLY A 100 -2.56 8.97 -12.04
C GLY A 100 -3.77 8.04 -12.14
N THR A 101 -4.87 8.39 -11.46
CA THR A 101 -6.05 7.52 -11.24
C THR A 101 -6.59 6.92 -12.51
N LYS A 102 -6.78 7.73 -13.56
CA LYS A 102 -7.30 7.25 -14.86
C LYS A 102 -6.43 6.14 -15.45
N ALA A 103 -5.11 6.27 -15.38
CA ALA A 103 -4.20 5.25 -15.91
C ALA A 103 -4.23 3.97 -15.06
N LEU A 104 -4.33 4.09 -13.73
CA LEU A 104 -4.49 2.94 -12.84
C LEU A 104 -5.81 2.21 -13.08
N GLN A 105 -6.90 2.95 -13.20
CA GLN A 105 -8.23 2.41 -13.48
C GLN A 105 -8.28 1.69 -14.83
N LEU A 106 -7.73 2.28 -15.89
CA LEU A 106 -7.65 1.63 -17.20
C LEU A 106 -6.84 0.33 -17.14
N ARG A 107 -5.73 0.31 -16.39
CA ARG A 107 -4.94 -0.92 -16.18
C ARG A 107 -5.73 -1.99 -15.43
N TRP A 108 -6.47 -1.59 -14.39
CA TRP A 108 -7.36 -2.49 -13.67
C TRP A 108 -8.46 -3.08 -14.57
N GLN A 109 -9.15 -2.23 -15.35
CA GLN A 109 -10.20 -2.66 -16.28
C GLN A 109 -9.67 -3.64 -17.33
N ARG A 110 -8.47 -3.39 -17.88
CA ARG A 110 -7.82 -4.33 -18.81
C ARG A 110 -7.54 -5.68 -18.14
N LEU A 111 -7.09 -5.68 -16.89
CA LEU A 111 -6.81 -6.91 -16.15
C LEU A 111 -8.06 -7.78 -16.00
N ILE A 112 -9.20 -7.20 -15.59
CA ILE A 112 -10.45 -7.96 -15.39
C ILE A 112 -11.14 -8.36 -16.70
N GLN A 113 -10.86 -7.66 -17.80
CA GLN A 113 -11.32 -8.04 -19.14
C GLN A 113 -10.44 -9.11 -19.80
N THR A 114 -9.23 -9.32 -19.28
CA THR A 114 -8.32 -10.34 -19.82
C THR A 114 -8.81 -11.72 -19.44
N HIS A 115 -8.97 -12.61 -20.42
CA HIS A 115 -9.31 -14.00 -20.15
C HIS A 115 -8.08 -14.77 -19.67
N LEU A 116 -7.97 -14.94 -18.35
CA LEU A 116 -6.88 -15.68 -17.70
C LEU A 116 -7.30 -17.16 -17.55
N GLN A 117 -6.49 -18.07 -18.08
CA GLN A 117 -6.84 -19.49 -18.22
C GLN A 117 -6.52 -20.33 -16.99
N SER A 118 -5.66 -19.85 -16.09
CA SER A 118 -5.24 -20.59 -14.89
C SER A 118 -5.15 -19.72 -13.64
N SER A 119 -5.33 -20.33 -12.48
CA SER A 119 -5.12 -19.68 -11.17
C SER A 119 -3.71 -19.10 -11.04
N ASN A 120 -2.68 -19.78 -11.55
CA ASN A 120 -1.32 -19.26 -11.61
C ASN A 120 -1.18 -18.00 -12.47
N GLU A 121 -1.82 -17.97 -13.64
CA GLU A 121 -1.81 -16.80 -14.51
C GLU A 121 -2.52 -15.62 -13.85
N SER A 122 -3.69 -15.88 -13.25
CA SER A 122 -4.43 -14.89 -12.46
C SER A 122 -3.59 -14.33 -11.32
N PHE A 123 -2.97 -15.20 -10.52
CA PHE A 123 -2.12 -14.81 -9.41
C PHE A 123 -0.98 -13.89 -9.86
N ARG A 124 -0.27 -14.24 -10.94
CA ARG A 124 0.82 -13.41 -11.48
C ARG A 124 0.33 -12.06 -11.99
N ALA A 125 -0.74 -12.04 -12.78
CA ALA A 125 -1.27 -10.82 -13.37
C ALA A 125 -1.73 -9.82 -12.30
N HIS A 126 -2.44 -10.30 -11.28
CA HIS A 126 -2.88 -9.48 -10.15
C HIS A 126 -1.70 -9.01 -9.28
N SER A 127 -0.75 -9.89 -8.96
CA SER A 127 0.42 -9.52 -8.16
C SER A 127 1.27 -8.45 -8.87
N GLY A 128 1.39 -8.52 -10.20
CA GLY A 128 2.01 -7.48 -11.00
C GLY A 128 1.24 -6.15 -11.00
N ALA A 129 -0.09 -6.20 -10.99
CA ALA A 129 -0.92 -4.99 -10.86
C ALA A 129 -0.79 -4.35 -9.47
N ILE A 130 -0.76 -5.16 -8.41
CA ILE A 130 -0.53 -4.71 -7.03
C ILE A 130 0.86 -4.08 -6.89
N SER A 131 1.91 -4.70 -7.43
CA SER A 131 3.27 -4.13 -7.40
C SER A 131 3.32 -2.72 -7.98
N ARG A 132 2.69 -2.50 -9.15
CA ARG A 132 2.63 -1.16 -9.76
C ARG A 132 1.84 -0.16 -8.94
N LEU A 133 0.79 -0.59 -8.25
CA LEU A 133 0.03 0.26 -7.33
C LEU A 133 0.86 0.64 -6.10
N LEU A 134 1.65 -0.30 -5.56
CA LEU A 134 2.60 -0.03 -4.48
C LEU A 134 3.68 0.97 -4.91
N ASP A 135 4.23 0.84 -6.11
CA ASP A 135 5.15 1.85 -6.67
C ASP A 135 4.47 3.22 -6.78
N THR A 136 3.20 3.24 -7.20
CA THR A 136 2.42 4.48 -7.30
C THR A 136 2.18 5.14 -5.93
N LEU A 137 2.08 4.37 -4.83
CA LEU A 137 2.02 4.96 -3.49
C LEU A 137 3.27 5.82 -3.21
N TRP A 138 4.45 5.30 -3.55
CA TRP A 138 5.71 6.03 -3.36
C TRP A 138 5.77 7.30 -4.22
N ASP A 139 5.44 7.19 -5.50
CA ASP A 139 5.42 8.33 -6.43
C ASP A 139 4.45 9.41 -5.97
N VAL A 140 3.29 9.02 -5.43
CA VAL A 140 2.32 9.96 -4.87
C VAL A 140 2.88 10.62 -3.62
N ALA A 141 3.43 9.85 -2.69
CA ALA A 141 4.01 10.43 -1.48
C ALA A 141 5.13 11.44 -1.81
N ASP A 142 5.91 11.18 -2.85
CA ASP A 142 6.91 12.11 -3.36
C ASP A 142 6.31 13.38 -3.97
N LYS A 143 5.37 13.24 -4.91
CA LYS A 143 4.68 14.37 -5.54
C LYS A 143 3.98 15.29 -4.53
N PHE A 144 3.47 14.72 -3.44
CA PHE A 144 2.77 15.46 -2.39
C PHE A 144 3.69 15.90 -1.24
N GLY A 145 5.01 15.67 -1.36
CA GLY A 145 6.03 16.22 -0.49
C GLY A 145 6.18 15.51 0.85
N LEU A 146 5.70 14.26 0.98
CA LEU A 146 5.83 13.47 2.20
C LEU A 146 7.23 12.85 2.33
N THR A 147 7.79 12.34 1.24
CA THR A 147 9.16 11.77 1.21
C THR A 147 10.24 12.84 1.18
N THR A 148 9.92 14.05 0.73
CA THR A 148 10.82 15.20 0.67
C THR A 148 10.51 16.25 1.75
N HIS A 149 9.67 15.90 2.73
CA HIS A 149 9.22 16.83 3.77
C HIS A 149 10.43 17.36 4.57
N PRO A 150 10.49 18.65 4.97
CA PRO A 150 11.62 19.17 5.76
C PRO A 150 11.85 18.45 7.09
N ASP A 151 10.76 18.05 7.74
CA ASP A 151 10.76 17.25 8.97
C ASP A 151 11.15 15.79 8.69
N GLU A 152 12.28 15.35 9.26
CA GLU A 152 12.81 13.99 9.11
C GLU A 152 11.84 12.92 9.56
N LYS A 153 11.11 13.15 10.65
CA LYS A 153 10.19 12.14 11.18
C LYS A 153 8.99 11.93 10.24
N ILE A 154 8.55 12.96 9.52
CA ILE A 154 7.53 12.79 8.48
C ILE A 154 8.07 11.93 7.34
N ARG A 155 9.32 12.14 6.91
CA ARG A 155 9.94 11.31 5.87
C ARG A 155 10.09 9.85 6.31
N GLU A 156 10.52 9.60 7.54
CA GLU A 156 10.60 8.25 8.11
C GLU A 156 9.24 7.55 8.13
N LEU A 157 8.21 8.22 8.67
CA LEU A 157 6.86 7.66 8.74
C LEU A 157 6.30 7.41 7.35
N ALA A 158 6.55 8.29 6.38
CA ALA A 158 6.16 8.10 4.99
C ALA A 158 6.84 6.85 4.40
N ALA A 159 8.16 6.69 4.60
CA ALA A 159 8.88 5.48 4.19
C ALA A 159 8.28 4.19 4.74
N GLN A 160 7.87 4.20 6.01
CA GLN A 160 7.29 3.02 6.64
C GLN A 160 5.87 2.72 6.15
N PHE A 161 4.97 3.71 6.18
CA PHE A 161 3.54 3.48 5.95
C PHE A 161 3.11 3.55 4.48
N VAL A 162 3.89 4.19 3.61
CA VAL A 162 3.59 4.26 2.17
C VAL A 162 4.28 3.12 1.42
N ARG A 163 5.43 2.63 1.91
CA ARG A 163 6.24 1.64 1.20
C ARG A 163 6.48 0.36 1.98
N ASN A 164 7.21 0.41 3.09
CA ASN A 164 7.71 -0.81 3.72
C ASN A 164 6.58 -1.74 4.21
N ILE A 165 5.62 -1.18 4.95
CA ILE A 165 4.51 -1.95 5.51
C ILE A 165 3.55 -2.40 4.40
N PRO A 166 3.11 -1.55 3.44
CA PRO A 166 2.31 -2.03 2.30
C PRO A 166 2.95 -3.16 1.48
N GLU A 167 4.27 -3.08 1.21
CA GLU A 167 5.00 -4.15 0.54
C GLU A 167 5.10 -5.43 1.39
N LEU A 168 5.27 -5.29 2.72
CA LEU A 168 5.22 -6.40 3.66
C LEU A 168 3.85 -7.07 3.64
N THR A 169 2.77 -6.30 3.71
CA THR A 169 1.39 -6.80 3.63
C THR A 169 1.14 -7.57 2.34
N GLU A 170 1.62 -7.07 1.20
CA GLU A 170 1.53 -7.79 -0.06
C GLU A 170 2.35 -9.08 -0.07
N SER A 171 3.55 -9.08 0.53
CA SER A 171 4.38 -10.29 0.63
C SER A 171 3.72 -11.36 1.47
N ILE A 172 3.07 -10.98 2.58
CA ILE A 172 2.22 -11.91 3.37
C ILE A 172 1.02 -12.38 2.54
N GLY A 173 0.40 -11.49 1.75
CA GLY A 173 -0.67 -11.85 0.82
C GLY A 173 -0.26 -12.89 -0.22
N GLN A 174 0.97 -12.83 -0.72
CA GLN A 174 1.56 -13.82 -1.63
C GLN A 174 1.83 -15.14 -0.92
N ILE A 175 2.42 -15.10 0.28
CA ILE A 175 2.61 -16.29 1.12
C ILE A 175 1.28 -17.00 1.36
N ARG A 176 0.24 -16.27 1.78
CA ARG A 176 -1.10 -16.83 1.99
C ARG A 176 -1.60 -17.59 0.75
N ALA A 177 -1.49 -16.97 -0.42
CA ALA A 177 -1.98 -17.58 -1.65
C ALA A 177 -1.20 -18.86 -1.99
N LEU A 178 0.12 -18.85 -1.83
CA LEU A 178 0.99 -19.99 -2.13
C LEU A 178 0.83 -21.13 -1.12
N SER A 179 0.76 -20.81 0.18
CA SER A 179 0.62 -21.81 1.24
C SER A 179 -0.75 -22.49 1.23
N VAL A 180 -1.83 -21.72 1.01
CA VAL A 180 -3.19 -22.28 0.89
C VAL A 180 -3.31 -23.16 -0.35
N GLN A 181 -2.67 -22.80 -1.46
CA GLN A 181 -2.63 -23.66 -2.65
C GLN A 181 -1.87 -24.96 -2.36
N ALA A 182 -0.71 -24.91 -1.69
CA ALA A 182 0.03 -26.11 -1.33
C ALA A 182 -0.81 -27.05 -0.44
N ALA A 183 -1.45 -26.50 0.59
CA ALA A 183 -2.35 -27.24 1.47
C ALA A 183 -3.56 -27.84 0.72
N SER A 184 -4.21 -27.06 -0.15
CA SER A 184 -5.39 -27.52 -0.91
C SER A 184 -5.08 -28.65 -1.90
N HIS A 185 -3.84 -28.71 -2.39
CA HIS A 185 -3.37 -29.75 -3.31
C HIS A 185 -2.66 -30.90 -2.60
N HIS A 186 -2.51 -30.85 -1.27
CA HIS A 186 -1.72 -31.80 -0.48
C HIS A 186 -0.29 -31.99 -0.99
N GLU A 187 0.27 -30.97 -1.64
CA GLU A 187 1.60 -31.04 -2.26
C GLU A 187 2.23 -29.64 -2.35
N LEU A 188 3.50 -29.55 -1.97
CA LEU A 188 4.33 -28.37 -2.22
C LEU A 188 5.27 -28.63 -3.41
N SER A 189 4.87 -28.17 -4.60
CA SER A 189 5.72 -28.27 -5.79
C SER A 189 7.01 -27.45 -5.66
N ALA A 190 8.08 -27.86 -6.35
CA ALA A 190 9.39 -27.19 -6.31
C ALA A 190 9.31 -25.69 -6.66
N ASP A 191 8.53 -25.33 -7.67
CA ASP A 191 8.32 -23.93 -8.07
C ASP A 191 7.67 -23.10 -6.96
N LYS A 192 6.66 -23.66 -6.28
CA LYS A 192 6.00 -22.97 -5.15
C LYS A 192 6.94 -22.84 -3.96
N LYS A 193 7.75 -23.88 -3.69
CA LYS A 193 8.78 -23.83 -2.64
C LYS A 193 9.77 -22.70 -2.90
N LEU A 194 10.26 -22.56 -4.12
CA LEU A 194 11.18 -21.48 -4.49
C LEU A 194 10.52 -20.09 -4.33
N GLN A 195 9.28 -19.92 -4.79
CA GLN A 195 8.54 -18.66 -4.63
C GLN A 195 8.30 -18.32 -3.15
N LEU A 196 7.97 -19.30 -2.31
CA LEU A 196 7.80 -19.12 -0.87
C LEU A 196 9.11 -18.70 -0.21
N LEU A 197 10.23 -19.39 -0.47
CA LEU A 197 11.54 -19.04 0.09
C LEU A 197 11.96 -17.62 -0.30
N TYR A 198 11.82 -17.25 -1.58
CA TYR A 198 12.09 -15.89 -2.04
C TYR A 198 11.21 -14.84 -1.32
N THR A 199 9.92 -15.12 -1.17
CA THR A 199 8.98 -14.20 -0.50
C THR A 199 9.26 -14.09 1.00
N LEU A 200 9.63 -15.18 1.66
CA LEU A 200 10.05 -15.22 3.06
C LEU A 200 11.29 -14.35 3.29
N SER A 201 12.31 -14.44 2.43
CA SER A 201 13.50 -13.57 2.53
C SER A 201 13.16 -12.09 2.36
N ARG A 202 12.24 -11.76 1.46
CA ARG A 202 11.73 -10.37 1.32
C ARG A 202 11.05 -9.88 2.58
N ILE A 203 10.24 -10.73 3.21
CA ILE A 203 9.56 -10.41 4.48
C ILE A 203 10.58 -10.13 5.58
N GLU A 204 11.58 -11.00 5.77
CA GLU A 204 12.61 -10.80 6.79
C GLU A 204 13.30 -9.45 6.70
N SER A 205 13.64 -9.02 5.48
CA SER A 205 14.27 -7.71 5.24
C SER A 205 13.37 -6.52 5.63
N ARG A 206 12.06 -6.73 5.82
CA ARG A 206 11.04 -5.69 6.09
C ARG A 206 10.44 -5.78 7.49
N LEU A 207 10.87 -6.75 8.31
CA LEU A 207 10.42 -6.85 9.70
C LEU A 207 11.13 -5.86 10.63
N VAL A 208 12.31 -5.36 10.23
CA VAL A 208 13.12 -4.45 11.03
C VAL A 208 12.38 -3.12 11.25
N GLY A 209 12.26 -2.69 12.51
CA GLY A 209 11.65 -1.42 12.89
C GLY A 209 10.12 -1.45 13.02
N LEU A 210 9.47 -2.61 12.86
CA LEU A 210 8.03 -2.76 13.13
C LEU A 210 7.67 -2.55 14.61
N ASP A 211 8.62 -2.76 15.52
CA ASP A 211 8.45 -2.60 16.97
C ASP A 211 8.05 -1.18 17.38
N GLN A 212 8.38 -0.18 16.55
CA GLN A 212 7.97 1.21 16.76
C GLN A 212 6.48 1.46 16.49
N TYR A 213 5.81 0.57 15.75
CA TYR A 213 4.47 0.81 15.20
C TYR A 213 3.43 -0.25 15.59
N TYR A 214 3.88 -1.42 16.06
CA TYR A 214 3.02 -2.54 16.39
C TYR A 214 3.25 -3.01 17.83
N SER A 215 2.17 -3.49 18.47
CA SER A 215 2.27 -4.07 19.81
C SER A 215 3.12 -5.33 19.82
N GLU A 216 3.74 -5.64 20.96
CA GLU A 216 4.50 -6.89 21.15
C GLU A 216 3.65 -8.12 20.81
N LYS A 217 2.36 -8.11 21.15
CA LYS A 217 1.40 -9.17 20.80
C LYS A 217 1.29 -9.34 19.28
N SER A 218 1.13 -8.25 18.55
CA SER A 218 1.04 -8.27 17.08
C SER A 218 2.33 -8.78 16.46
N LEU A 219 3.48 -8.32 16.93
CA LEU A 219 4.80 -8.76 16.44
C LEU A 219 5.02 -10.26 16.67
N LYS A 220 4.69 -10.77 17.87
CA LYS A 220 4.76 -12.20 18.17
C LYS A 220 3.85 -13.01 17.26
N HIS A 221 2.63 -12.53 16.99
CA HIS A 221 1.71 -13.20 16.08
C HIS A 221 2.23 -13.23 14.64
N ILE A 222 2.72 -12.10 14.11
CA ILE A 222 3.35 -12.00 12.78
C ILE A 222 4.54 -12.97 12.69
N ALA A 223 5.44 -12.94 13.66
CA ALA A 223 6.62 -13.79 13.70
C ALA A 223 6.26 -15.28 13.79
N SER A 224 5.26 -15.64 14.60
CA SER A 224 4.76 -17.01 14.73
C SER A 224 4.23 -17.52 13.39
N PHE A 225 3.38 -16.74 12.70
CA PHE A 225 2.86 -17.11 11.39
C PHE A 225 3.98 -17.31 10.36
N ILE A 226 4.94 -16.38 10.28
CA ILE A 226 6.10 -16.49 9.38
C ILE A 226 6.93 -17.73 9.71
N GLY A 227 7.11 -18.05 10.99
CA GLY A 227 7.80 -19.26 11.45
C GLY A 227 7.13 -20.54 10.97
N VAL A 228 5.81 -20.64 11.10
CA VAL A 228 5.01 -21.79 10.60
C VAL A 228 5.19 -21.97 9.10
N ILE A 229 5.09 -20.88 8.33
CA ILE A 229 5.25 -20.96 6.88
C ILE A 229 6.68 -21.35 6.48
N ARG A 230 7.70 -20.78 7.15
CA ARG A 230 9.10 -21.11 6.89
C ARG A 230 9.37 -22.58 7.15
N GLN A 231 9.03 -23.06 8.34
CA GLN A 231 9.24 -24.45 8.72
C GLN A 231 8.53 -25.39 7.74
N GLY A 232 7.25 -25.12 7.44
CA GLY A 232 6.46 -25.88 6.48
C GLY A 232 7.02 -25.87 5.04
N THR A 233 7.68 -24.78 4.64
CA THR A 233 8.31 -24.68 3.32
C THR A 233 9.60 -25.49 3.27
N GLU A 234 10.42 -25.42 4.32
CA GLU A 234 11.71 -26.10 4.42
C GLU A 234 11.54 -27.62 4.47
N ASN A 235 10.67 -28.10 5.35
CA ASN A 235 10.36 -29.52 5.54
C ASN A 235 9.34 -30.08 4.54
N GLN A 236 8.76 -29.23 3.68
CA GLN A 236 7.72 -29.57 2.70
C GLN A 236 6.38 -30.05 3.29
N SER A 237 6.08 -29.71 4.54
CA SER A 237 4.85 -30.14 5.24
C SER A 237 3.67 -29.17 5.08
N LEU A 238 3.75 -28.17 4.20
CA LEU A 238 2.62 -27.27 3.93
C LEU A 238 1.41 -27.98 3.31
N GLY A 239 1.63 -29.08 2.57
CA GLY A 239 0.56 -29.91 2.02
C GLY A 239 -0.29 -30.61 3.09
N ASP A 240 0.27 -30.79 4.29
CA ASP A 240 -0.37 -31.48 5.42
C ASP A 240 -1.21 -30.55 6.29
N GLN A 241 -1.13 -29.23 6.05
CA GLN A 241 -1.84 -28.23 6.83
C GLN A 241 -3.29 -28.05 6.36
N ASP A 242 -4.16 -27.62 7.26
CA ASP A 242 -5.52 -27.22 6.90
C ASP A 242 -5.52 -25.89 6.13
N PRO A 243 -6.03 -25.85 4.87
CA PRO A 243 -6.00 -24.66 4.04
C PRO A 243 -6.81 -23.50 4.62
N ASP A 244 -7.93 -23.76 5.30
CA ASP A 244 -8.80 -22.73 5.89
C ASP A 244 -8.13 -22.07 7.10
N THR A 245 -7.44 -22.86 7.93
CA THR A 245 -6.63 -22.36 9.05
C THR A 245 -5.49 -21.48 8.53
N LEU A 246 -4.72 -21.93 7.54
CA LEU A 246 -3.67 -21.11 6.93
C LEU A 246 -4.21 -19.80 6.34
N PHE A 247 -5.37 -19.86 5.67
CA PHE A 247 -6.00 -18.68 5.11
C PHE A 247 -6.42 -17.69 6.21
N LYS A 248 -7.03 -18.18 7.29
CA LYS A 248 -7.52 -17.37 8.41
C LYS A 248 -6.38 -16.68 9.16
N GLU A 249 -5.33 -17.42 9.51
CA GLU A 249 -4.16 -16.88 10.23
C GLU A 249 -3.46 -15.80 9.39
N ALA A 250 -3.20 -16.08 8.11
CA ALA A 250 -2.59 -15.11 7.22
C ALA A 250 -3.46 -13.86 7.01
N THR A 251 -4.79 -14.03 6.92
CA THR A 251 -5.73 -12.91 6.82
C THR A 251 -5.72 -12.05 8.07
N SER A 252 -5.65 -12.66 9.26
CA SER A 252 -5.50 -11.93 10.52
C SER A 252 -4.21 -11.10 10.57
N VAL A 253 -3.10 -11.65 10.08
CA VAL A 253 -1.82 -10.91 9.96
C VAL A 253 -1.96 -9.74 8.99
N ILE A 254 -2.54 -9.96 7.81
CA ILE A 254 -2.75 -8.92 6.79
C ILE A 254 -3.63 -7.78 7.34
N ASP A 255 -4.71 -8.10 8.04
CA ASP A 255 -5.59 -7.09 8.62
C ASP A 255 -4.89 -6.28 9.73
N GLN A 256 -4.09 -6.92 10.59
CA GLN A 256 -3.27 -6.22 11.58
C GLN A 256 -2.30 -5.22 10.91
N LEU A 257 -1.62 -5.64 9.85
CA LEU A 257 -0.72 -4.75 9.11
C LEU A 257 -1.48 -3.58 8.46
N TYR A 258 -2.66 -3.83 7.89
CA TYR A 258 -3.49 -2.77 7.32
C TYR A 258 -3.98 -1.78 8.37
N GLU A 259 -4.39 -2.24 9.55
CA GLU A 259 -4.75 -1.34 10.66
C GLU A 259 -3.56 -0.46 11.06
N GLY A 260 -2.35 -1.02 11.09
CA GLY A 260 -1.13 -0.27 11.33
C GLY A 260 -0.87 0.82 10.28
N VAL A 261 -1.06 0.51 8.99
CA VAL A 261 -0.96 1.51 7.90
C VAL A 261 -1.96 2.65 8.11
N LEU A 262 -3.22 2.35 8.41
CA LEU A 262 -4.24 3.38 8.59
C LEU A 262 -3.96 4.26 9.81
N LYS A 263 -3.54 3.67 10.93
CA LYS A 263 -3.09 4.43 12.11
C LYS A 263 -1.89 5.30 11.79
N GLY A 264 -0.91 4.75 11.07
CA GLY A 264 0.28 5.47 10.61
C GLY A 264 -0.06 6.67 9.72
N PHE A 265 -1.03 6.54 8.82
CA PHE A 265 -1.54 7.66 8.02
C PHE A 265 -2.22 8.72 8.86
N SER A 266 -2.95 8.35 9.92
CA SER A 266 -3.51 9.32 10.87
C SER A 266 -2.40 10.07 11.61
N THR A 267 -1.39 9.37 12.13
CA THR A 267 -0.22 9.99 12.79
C THR A 267 0.55 10.91 11.84
N LEU A 268 0.77 10.49 10.59
CA LEU A 268 1.37 11.33 9.54
C LEU A 268 0.55 12.60 9.30
N HIS A 269 -0.78 12.46 9.24
CA HIS A 269 -1.68 13.58 9.01
C HIS A 269 -1.62 14.59 10.16
N GLU A 270 -1.66 14.13 11.41
CA GLU A 270 -1.49 14.98 12.60
C GLU A 270 -0.14 15.71 12.57
N LYS A 271 0.95 15.02 12.20
CA LYS A 271 2.29 15.63 12.17
C LYS A 271 2.47 16.64 11.04
N VAL A 272 1.89 16.38 9.87
CA VAL A 272 1.78 17.37 8.79
C VAL A 272 0.96 18.58 9.25
N LEU A 273 -0.02 18.35 10.14
CA LEU A 273 -0.89 19.39 10.68
C LEU A 273 -0.39 20.10 11.94
N SER A 274 0.69 19.65 12.57
CA SER A 274 1.47 20.47 13.53
C SER A 274 2.25 21.57 12.84
#